data_AF-A0A512AXL4-F1
#
_entry.id   AF-A0A512AXL4-F1
#
_cell.length_a   1.000
_cell.length_b   1.000
_cell.length_c   1.000
_cell.angle_alpha   90.00
_cell.angle_beta   90.00
_cell.angle_gamma   90.00
#
_symmetry.space_group_name_H-M   'P 1'
#
loop_
_entity.id
_entity.type
_entity.pdbx_description
1 polymer ?
#
loop_
_entity_poly.entity_id
_entity_poly.type
_entity_poly.pdbx_seq_one_letter_code
_entity_poly.pdbx_strand_id
1 'polypeptide(L)'
;MKALYEEVFFKDFLHLQLLRLKFPSVFEHISKNFYIYFTTKPVNKYKHQYILKTVEKRSNNSKSNNYELGSYLSKNRDCLFIDEEDIENIVDLLVHIFDKHKYDNNGKQDHLSVVFPLQYRKYFSYNLGESSISEVAFTKARTSTQEEFNSLIQRYVEAGMEHELLNRFNDIRDFNNKEDFEKVITAIFFFGKQKSKRNYNDLYNVGYDASDLMDKLSDYDHSISRKYYNSKTQSEEYKSFLAKLLNDAEYPYAFESTIISEWLKKPSDNLPLSKDELNSIVVNLFEKYCKVAEKLDDYLWSFFNDCKIYKYDAGNEVEVFSEKAKEVFRDFILQKDIDAFLRDLISVNRREEGKYTLNDYVLRIWDTWENFIAMLEENRNKGWKYIPEFLQFYQQVASEGFGNYIKFNFKTIPIKREAIF
;
A
#
# COMPACT_ATOMS: atom_id res chain seq x y z
N MET A 1 33.12 2.83 17.03
CA MET A 1 32.82 2.94 15.59
C MET A 1 32.67 1.54 14.97
N LYS A 2 31.62 0.81 15.35
CA LYS A 2 31.23 -0.42 14.66
C LYS A 2 30.30 0.00 13.50
N ALA A 3 30.79 -0.21 12.28
CA ALA A 3 30.11 -0.29 10.99
C ALA A 3 29.14 0.81 10.51
N LEU A 4 29.49 2.11 10.57
CA LEU A 4 28.78 3.12 9.75
C LEU A 4 28.90 2.80 8.24
N TYR A 5 29.99 2.14 7.81
CA TYR A 5 30.26 1.80 6.41
C TYR A 5 29.22 0.85 5.80
N GLU A 6 28.51 0.05 6.60
CA GLU A 6 27.43 -0.85 6.15
C GLU A 6 26.06 -0.17 6.22
N GLU A 7 25.99 1.02 6.83
CA GLU A 7 24.76 1.78 7.05
C GLU A 7 24.61 2.95 6.08
N VAL A 8 25.62 3.20 5.24
CA VAL A 8 25.66 4.28 4.24
C VAL A 8 26.21 3.78 2.91
N PHE A 9 25.78 4.39 1.81
CA PHE A 9 26.45 4.21 0.53
C PHE A 9 27.84 4.86 0.57
N PHE A 10 28.88 4.04 0.52
CA PHE A 10 30.27 4.45 0.77
C PHE A 10 30.76 5.56 -0.16
N LYS A 11 30.34 5.55 -1.44
CA LYS A 11 30.73 6.58 -2.41
C LYS A 11 30.26 7.95 -1.97
N ASP A 12 28.99 8.09 -1.59
CA ASP A 12 28.44 9.36 -1.10
C ASP A 12 29.13 9.79 0.19
N PHE A 13 29.39 8.82 1.08
CA PHE A 13 30.06 9.07 2.35
C PHE A 13 31.44 9.64 2.12
N LEU A 14 32.23 9.06 1.21
CA LEU A 14 33.55 9.54 0.86
C LEU A 14 33.54 10.98 0.34
N HIS A 15 32.63 11.32 -0.58
CA HIS A 15 32.52 12.69 -1.11
C HIS A 15 32.15 13.69 -0.02
N LEU A 16 31.24 13.31 0.90
CA LEU A 16 30.87 14.15 2.04
C LEU A 16 32.00 14.26 3.08
N GLN A 17 32.80 13.22 3.30
CA GLN A 17 33.97 13.29 4.17
C GLN A 17 35.07 14.16 3.56
N LEU A 18 35.29 14.11 2.23
CA LEU A 18 36.21 15.02 1.55
C LEU A 18 35.76 16.48 1.72
N LEU A 19 34.46 16.74 1.54
CA LEU A 19 33.87 18.06 1.81
C LEU A 19 34.08 18.48 3.27
N ARG A 20 33.86 17.59 4.24
CA ARG A 20 34.07 17.88 5.67
C ARG A 20 35.52 18.17 6.02
N LEU A 21 36.47 17.42 5.45
CA LEU A 21 37.89 17.55 5.76
C LEU A 21 38.49 18.80 5.14
N LYS A 22 38.16 19.09 3.87
CA LYS A 22 38.72 20.24 3.14
C LYS A 22 37.94 21.53 3.39
N PHE A 23 36.62 21.44 3.59
CA PHE A 23 35.72 22.59 3.70
C PHE A 23 34.72 22.44 4.87
N PRO A 24 35.20 22.38 6.13
CA PRO A 24 34.36 22.08 7.29
C PRO A 24 33.19 23.05 7.48
N SER A 25 33.41 24.35 7.29
CA SER A 25 32.37 25.38 7.41
C SER A 25 31.25 25.19 6.39
N VAL A 26 31.60 24.80 5.16
CA VAL A 26 30.64 24.51 4.10
C VAL A 26 29.85 23.24 4.41
N PHE A 27 30.53 22.18 4.85
CA PHE A 27 29.88 20.93 5.26
C PHE A 27 28.85 21.16 6.38
N GLU A 28 29.22 21.89 7.42
CA GLU A 28 28.33 22.21 8.54
C GLU A 28 27.14 23.07 8.08
N HIS A 29 27.40 24.07 7.25
CA HIS A 29 26.37 24.96 6.73
C HIS A 29 25.33 24.21 5.88
N ILE A 30 25.78 23.33 4.99
CA ILE A 30 24.91 22.51 4.14
C ILE A 30 24.09 21.53 4.99
N SER A 31 24.70 20.92 6.00
CA SER A 31 24.00 20.01 6.92
C SER A 31 22.82 20.69 7.62
N LYS A 32 23.02 21.93 8.09
CA LYS A 32 22.01 22.71 8.82
C LYS A 32 20.96 23.35 7.91
N ASN A 33 21.38 23.79 6.73
CA ASN A 33 20.57 24.61 5.82
C ASN A 33 20.21 23.88 4.52
N PHE A 34 20.12 22.56 4.55
CA PHE A 34 19.96 21.73 3.35
C PHE A 34 18.75 22.13 2.49
N TYR A 35 17.61 22.46 3.12
CA TYR A 35 16.38 22.85 2.42
C TYR A 35 16.52 24.13 1.58
N ILE A 36 17.55 24.95 1.84
CA ILE A 36 17.87 26.11 1.02
C ILE A 36 18.39 25.64 -0.34
N TYR A 37 19.28 24.66 -0.36
CA TYR A 37 20.05 24.26 -1.55
C TYR A 37 19.50 23.05 -2.30
N PHE A 38 18.64 22.26 -1.65
CA PHE A 38 18.05 21.05 -2.22
C PHE A 38 16.53 21.15 -2.36
N THR A 39 16.00 20.53 -3.42
CA THR A 39 14.57 20.28 -3.60
C THR A 39 14.31 18.79 -3.75
N THR A 40 13.07 18.34 -3.58
CA THR A 40 12.69 16.94 -3.69
C THR A 40 12.13 16.63 -5.08
N LYS A 41 12.65 15.57 -5.73
CA LYS A 41 12.06 14.97 -6.93
C LYS A 41 11.44 13.62 -6.55
N PRO A 42 10.19 13.32 -6.93
CA PRO A 42 9.63 11.99 -6.71
C PRO A 42 10.37 10.96 -7.58
N VAL A 43 10.76 9.85 -6.97
CA VAL A 43 11.26 8.65 -7.66
C VAL A 43 10.11 7.68 -7.91
N ASN A 44 9.21 7.55 -6.93
CA ASN A 44 7.94 6.84 -7.03
C ASN A 44 6.94 7.43 -6.01
N LYS A 45 5.76 6.79 -5.86
CA LYS A 45 4.68 7.23 -4.96
C LYS A 45 5.13 7.39 -3.49
N TYR A 46 6.13 6.64 -3.02
CA TYR A 46 6.55 6.61 -1.62
C TYR A 46 7.99 7.12 -1.39
N LYS A 47 8.75 7.35 -2.46
CA LYS A 47 10.18 7.67 -2.40
C LYS A 47 10.48 8.96 -3.12
N HIS A 48 11.12 9.87 -2.40
CA HIS A 48 11.61 11.15 -2.92
C HIS A 48 13.13 11.20 -2.78
N GLN A 49 13.78 11.92 -3.67
CA GLN A 49 15.22 12.17 -3.60
C GLN A 49 15.50 13.67 -3.59
N TYR A 50 16.52 14.07 -2.84
CA TYR A 50 17.08 15.41 -2.89
C TYR A 50 17.87 15.61 -4.17
N ILE A 51 17.64 16.73 -4.83
CA ILE A 51 18.40 17.22 -5.97
C ILE A 51 18.85 18.66 -5.70
N LEU A 52 20.00 19.05 -6.22
CA LEU A 52 20.47 20.43 -6.10
C LEU A 52 19.55 21.39 -6.85
N LYS A 53 19.20 22.52 -6.23
CA LYS A 53 18.43 23.59 -6.87
C LYS A 53 19.30 24.32 -7.88
N THR A 54 18.74 24.51 -9.07
CA THR A 54 19.36 25.27 -10.16
C THR A 54 18.83 26.70 -10.20
N VAL A 55 19.67 27.65 -10.55
CA VAL A 55 19.27 29.05 -10.78
C VAL A 55 18.53 29.15 -12.12
N GLU A 56 17.43 29.89 -12.18
CA GLU A 56 16.57 30.02 -13.38
C GLU A 56 17.29 30.59 -14.61
N LYS A 57 18.30 31.44 -14.40
CA LYS A 57 19.17 31.97 -15.47
C LYS A 57 20.50 31.24 -15.44
N ARG A 58 20.63 30.20 -16.28
CA ARG A 58 21.90 29.50 -16.48
C ARG A 58 22.94 30.50 -17.00
N SER A 59 24.06 30.61 -16.30
CA SER A 59 25.19 31.43 -16.72
C SER A 59 26.11 30.56 -17.57
N ASN A 60 26.56 31.07 -18.73
CA ASN A 60 27.50 30.36 -19.59
C ASN A 60 28.94 30.34 -19.03
N ASN A 61 29.21 31.03 -17.92
CA ASN A 61 30.59 31.31 -17.47
C ASN A 61 31.18 30.28 -16.49
N SER A 62 30.37 29.51 -15.74
CA SER A 62 30.88 28.44 -14.85
C SER A 62 29.76 27.50 -14.39
N LYS A 63 30.05 26.20 -14.24
CA LYS A 63 29.06 25.19 -13.80
C LYS A 63 28.53 25.46 -12.38
N SER A 64 29.35 25.98 -11.48
CA SER A 64 28.99 26.32 -10.09
C SER A 64 27.87 27.38 -10.01
N ASN A 65 27.92 28.40 -10.87
CA ASN A 65 26.92 29.47 -10.95
C ASN A 65 25.53 29.00 -11.42
N ASN A 66 25.40 27.77 -11.93
CA ASN A 66 24.10 27.21 -12.29
C ASN A 66 23.31 26.67 -11.09
N TYR A 67 23.92 26.63 -9.90
CA TYR A 67 23.30 26.13 -8.68
C TYR A 67 23.18 27.23 -7.62
N GLU A 68 22.10 27.21 -6.84
CA GLU A 68 21.88 28.17 -5.75
C GLU A 68 23.02 28.11 -4.71
N LEU A 69 23.57 26.91 -4.47
CA LEU A 69 24.72 26.72 -3.59
C LEU A 69 25.95 27.47 -4.10
N GLY A 70 26.31 27.34 -5.38
CA GLY A 70 27.49 28.02 -5.94
C GLY A 70 27.36 29.54 -5.82
N SER A 71 26.18 30.08 -6.14
CA SER A 71 25.88 31.51 -5.96
C SER A 71 26.04 31.97 -4.50
N TYR A 72 25.66 31.12 -3.54
CA TYR A 72 25.82 31.40 -2.12
C TYR A 72 27.30 31.37 -1.69
N LEU A 73 28.05 30.35 -2.10
CA LEU A 73 29.47 30.19 -1.78
C LEU A 73 30.29 31.38 -2.29
N SER A 74 30.06 31.84 -3.53
CA SER A 74 30.75 33.01 -4.09
C SER A 74 30.50 34.29 -3.28
N LYS A 75 29.28 34.48 -2.76
CA LYS A 75 28.91 35.67 -1.96
C LYS A 75 29.40 35.62 -0.51
N ASN A 76 29.66 34.43 0.03
CA ASN A 76 29.95 34.23 1.46
C ASN A 76 31.31 33.57 1.69
N ARG A 77 32.21 33.62 0.69
CA ARG A 77 33.51 32.91 0.72
C ARG A 77 34.36 33.28 1.94
N ASP A 78 34.40 34.56 2.28
CA ASP A 78 35.22 35.07 3.39
C ASP A 78 34.68 34.56 4.74
N CYS A 79 33.35 34.47 4.88
CA CYS A 79 32.69 33.94 6.08
C CYS A 79 32.82 32.42 6.21
N LEU A 80 32.99 31.71 5.09
CA LEU A 80 33.12 30.26 5.04
C LEU A 80 34.59 29.79 5.02
N PHE A 81 35.53 30.73 4.94
CA PHE A 81 36.97 30.48 4.82
C PHE A 81 37.32 29.58 3.62
N ILE A 82 36.79 29.92 2.44
CA ILE A 82 37.05 29.20 1.19
C ILE A 82 37.61 30.12 0.10
N ASP A 83 38.51 29.58 -0.70
CA ASP A 83 39.07 30.28 -1.86
C ASP A 83 38.12 30.20 -3.07
N GLU A 84 38.21 31.20 -3.97
CA GLU A 84 37.35 31.28 -5.15
C GLU A 84 37.53 30.09 -6.10
N GLU A 85 38.77 29.62 -6.25
CA GLU A 85 39.12 28.45 -7.06
C GLU A 85 38.52 27.13 -6.55
N ASP A 86 38.16 27.07 -5.27
CA ASP A 86 37.63 25.87 -4.64
C ASP A 86 36.10 25.75 -4.75
N ILE A 87 35.40 26.82 -5.15
CA ILE A 87 33.93 26.83 -5.25
C ILE A 87 33.44 25.81 -6.27
N GLU A 88 34.11 25.70 -7.42
CA GLU A 88 33.72 24.72 -8.44
C GLU A 88 33.95 23.28 -7.94
N ASN A 89 35.07 23.02 -7.26
CA ASN A 89 35.35 21.73 -6.64
C ASN A 89 34.29 21.33 -5.61
N ILE A 90 33.87 22.27 -4.75
CA ILE A 90 32.82 22.05 -3.75
C ILE A 90 31.49 21.71 -4.43
N VAL A 91 31.10 22.48 -5.44
CA VAL A 91 29.85 22.22 -6.15
C VAL A 91 29.93 20.89 -6.88
N ASP A 92 31.05 20.56 -7.51
CA ASP A 92 31.22 19.30 -8.22
C ASP A 92 31.15 18.07 -7.31
N LEU A 93 31.71 18.14 -6.09
CA LEU A 93 31.56 17.08 -5.09
C LEU A 93 30.08 16.79 -4.79
N LEU A 94 29.24 17.82 -4.73
CA LEU A 94 27.82 17.68 -4.41
C LEU A 94 26.98 17.35 -5.64
N VAL A 95 27.31 17.89 -6.81
CA VAL A 95 26.71 17.49 -8.10
C VAL A 95 26.94 16.01 -8.33
N HIS A 96 28.10 15.46 -7.98
CA HIS A 96 28.32 14.03 -8.09
C HIS A 96 27.37 13.17 -7.25
N ILE A 97 26.78 13.71 -6.19
CA ILE A 97 25.84 13.02 -5.30
C ILE A 97 24.37 13.36 -5.63
N PHE A 98 24.06 14.62 -5.97
CA PHE A 98 22.70 15.18 -6.01
C PHE A 98 22.28 15.73 -7.39
N ASP A 99 23.00 15.39 -8.47
CA ASP A 99 22.71 15.92 -9.82
C ASP A 99 21.46 15.31 -10.45
N LYS A 100 20.49 16.17 -10.78
CA LYS A 100 19.25 15.85 -11.49
C LYS A 100 19.46 14.99 -12.74
N HIS A 101 20.57 15.17 -13.48
CA HIS A 101 20.79 14.54 -14.79
C HIS A 101 21.38 13.13 -14.74
N LYS A 102 21.98 12.71 -13.62
CA LYS A 102 22.45 11.32 -13.45
C LYS A 102 21.30 10.30 -13.45
N TYR A 103 20.07 10.75 -13.21
CA TYR A 103 18.95 9.89 -12.86
C TYR A 103 17.88 9.77 -13.95
N ASP A 104 17.99 10.55 -15.03
CA ASP A 104 17.06 10.46 -16.16
C ASP A 104 17.38 9.26 -17.09
N ASN A 105 18.52 8.57 -16.90
CA ASN A 105 19.01 7.46 -17.76
C ASN A 105 19.05 6.08 -17.05
N ASN A 106 17.99 5.67 -16.33
CA ASN A 106 17.85 4.32 -15.73
C ASN A 106 18.86 3.93 -14.63
N GLY A 107 19.71 4.85 -14.14
CA GLY A 107 20.62 4.57 -13.03
C GLY A 107 19.85 4.38 -11.72
N LYS A 108 19.69 3.14 -11.25
CA LYS A 108 19.17 2.85 -9.91
C LYS A 108 20.18 3.36 -8.87
N GLN A 109 19.75 4.28 -8.00
CA GLN A 109 20.55 4.67 -6.85
C GLN A 109 20.45 3.63 -5.73
N ASP A 110 21.57 3.44 -5.05
CA ASP A 110 21.65 2.61 -3.85
C ASP A 110 20.71 3.17 -2.77
N HIS A 111 19.90 2.31 -2.15
CA HIS A 111 18.88 2.75 -1.18
C HIS A 111 19.47 3.37 0.09
N LEU A 112 20.78 3.18 0.33
CA LEU A 112 21.52 3.82 1.40
C LEU A 112 22.05 5.21 1.02
N SER A 113 21.88 5.68 -0.21
CA SER A 113 22.38 6.97 -0.69
C SER A 113 21.82 8.15 0.11
N VAL A 114 22.68 9.16 0.35
CA VAL A 114 22.34 10.39 1.10
C VAL A 114 21.27 11.23 0.41
N VAL A 115 21.01 11.00 -0.88
CA VAL A 115 19.93 11.72 -1.57
C VAL A 115 18.56 11.41 -0.99
N PHE A 116 18.39 10.26 -0.34
CA PHE A 116 17.11 9.87 0.21
C PHE A 116 16.90 10.55 1.57
N PRO A 117 15.77 11.25 1.79
CA PRO A 117 15.50 11.97 3.04
C PRO A 117 15.68 11.13 4.31
N LEU A 118 15.31 9.84 4.25
CA LEU A 118 15.44 8.90 5.36
C LEU A 118 16.90 8.56 5.70
N GLN A 119 17.82 8.65 4.73
CA GLN A 119 19.24 8.38 4.93
C GLN A 119 20.04 9.64 5.23
N TYR A 120 19.55 10.82 4.83
CA TYR A 120 20.28 12.10 4.91
C TYR A 120 20.96 12.30 6.27
N ARG A 121 20.22 12.16 7.37
CA ARG A 121 20.77 12.39 8.72
C ARG A 121 21.95 11.47 9.07
N LYS A 122 21.96 10.21 8.62
CA LYS A 122 23.02 9.23 8.93
C LYS A 122 24.41 9.72 8.52
N TYR A 123 24.49 10.46 7.43
CA TYR A 123 25.73 10.99 6.86
C TYR A 123 26.31 12.17 7.65
N PHE A 124 25.50 12.86 8.45
CA PHE A 124 25.91 14.04 9.21
C PHE A 124 25.95 13.78 10.73
N SER A 125 25.15 12.86 11.26
CA SER A 125 25.07 12.54 12.70
C SER A 125 26.05 11.46 13.16
N TYR A 126 26.61 10.66 12.23
CA TYR A 126 27.42 9.45 12.52
C TYR A 126 26.74 8.43 13.44
N ASN A 127 25.43 8.58 13.66
CA ASN A 127 24.60 7.72 14.50
C ASN A 127 23.33 7.36 13.73
N LEU A 128 22.88 6.11 13.91
CA LEU A 128 21.54 5.71 13.50
C LEU A 128 20.53 6.48 14.35
N GLY A 129 19.61 7.20 13.69
CA GLY A 129 18.51 7.83 14.40
C GLY A 129 17.58 6.78 14.98
N GLU A 130 16.93 7.08 16.10
CA GLU A 130 15.98 6.19 16.78
C GLU A 130 14.81 5.77 15.88
N SER A 131 14.54 6.51 14.80
CA SER A 131 13.50 6.25 13.80
C SER A 131 14.03 5.63 12.50
N SER A 132 15.22 5.03 12.50
CA SER A 132 15.85 4.47 11.29
C SER A 132 16.10 2.97 11.40
N ILE A 133 15.82 2.26 10.30
CA ILE A 133 16.16 0.85 10.17
C ILE A 133 17.67 0.73 9.95
N SER A 134 18.30 -0.12 10.77
CA SER A 134 19.68 -0.57 10.54
C SER A 134 19.70 -1.55 9.38
N GLU A 135 20.48 -1.25 8.34
CA GLU A 135 20.64 -2.13 7.19
C GLU A 135 21.36 -3.42 7.60
N VAL A 136 22.32 -3.34 8.51
CA VAL A 136 23.03 -4.50 9.04
C VAL A 136 22.06 -5.44 9.77
N ALA A 137 21.22 -4.89 10.64
CA ALA A 137 20.22 -5.68 11.37
C ALA A 137 19.18 -6.29 10.42
N PHE A 138 18.72 -5.53 9.42
CA PHE A 138 17.75 -6.00 8.44
C PHE A 138 18.33 -7.12 7.56
N THR A 139 19.53 -6.92 7.01
CA THR A 139 20.22 -7.92 6.18
C THR A 139 20.52 -9.18 6.99
N LYS A 140 20.98 -9.03 8.25
CA LYS A 140 21.18 -10.18 9.14
C LYS A 140 19.88 -10.94 9.39
N ALA A 141 18.78 -10.25 9.67
CA ALA A 141 17.50 -10.92 9.89
C ALA A 141 16.98 -11.60 8.61
N ARG A 142 17.17 -11.00 7.43
CA ARG A 142 16.85 -11.64 6.14
C ARG A 142 17.64 -12.92 5.91
N THR A 143 18.88 -13.04 6.41
CA THR A 143 19.65 -14.29 6.31
C THR A 143 19.38 -15.26 7.47
N SER A 144 18.58 -14.85 8.45
CA SER A 144 18.19 -15.66 9.62
C SER A 144 16.91 -16.46 9.35
N THR A 145 16.34 -17.11 10.38
CA THR A 145 15.07 -17.85 10.26
C THR A 145 13.87 -16.93 9.98
N GLN A 146 12.76 -17.49 9.49
CA GLN A 146 11.51 -16.73 9.28
C GLN A 146 11.02 -16.08 10.58
N GLU A 147 11.13 -16.80 11.70
CA GLU A 147 10.70 -16.34 13.03
C GLU A 147 11.53 -15.14 13.51
N GLU A 148 12.85 -15.19 13.34
CA GLU A 148 13.74 -14.07 13.66
C GLU A 148 13.47 -12.86 12.77
N PHE A 149 13.17 -13.09 11.49
CA PHE A 149 12.83 -11.99 10.57
C PHE A 149 11.49 -11.35 10.92
N ASN A 150 10.47 -12.14 11.20
CA ASN A 150 9.16 -11.67 11.67
C ASN A 150 9.28 -10.91 13.00
N SER A 151 10.11 -11.38 13.93
CA SER A 151 10.37 -10.70 15.20
C SER A 151 11.00 -9.32 15.00
N LEU A 152 11.93 -9.19 14.04
CA LEU A 152 12.50 -7.88 13.68
C LEU A 152 11.43 -6.94 13.11
N ILE A 153 10.59 -7.45 12.19
CA ILE A 153 9.51 -6.69 11.56
C ILE A 153 8.54 -6.18 12.62
N GLN A 154 8.08 -7.08 13.51
CA GLN A 154 7.18 -6.73 14.60
C GLN A 154 7.76 -5.62 15.46
N ARG A 155 9.03 -5.73 15.89
CA ARG A 155 9.71 -4.71 16.69
C ARG A 155 9.74 -3.34 16.00
N TYR A 156 9.96 -3.31 14.69
CA TYR A 156 9.97 -2.06 13.92
C TYR A 156 8.57 -1.47 13.70
N VAL A 157 7.55 -2.32 13.47
CA VAL A 157 6.15 -1.86 13.44
C VAL A 157 5.74 -1.32 14.80
N GLU A 158 6.10 -1.99 15.89
CA GLU A 158 5.85 -1.50 17.25
C GLU A 158 6.58 -0.19 17.56
N ALA A 159 7.73 0.07 16.92
CA ALA A 159 8.42 1.35 16.99
C ALA A 159 7.86 2.43 16.04
N GLY A 160 6.78 2.13 15.29
CA GLY A 160 6.15 3.04 14.35
C GLY A 160 6.94 3.27 13.05
N MET A 161 7.88 2.36 12.72
CA MET A 161 8.75 2.43 11.53
C MET A 161 8.14 1.75 10.29
N GLU A 162 6.82 1.78 10.19
CA GLU A 162 6.04 1.07 9.16
C GLU A 162 6.42 1.55 7.74
N HIS A 163 6.60 2.85 7.53
CA HIS A 163 6.95 3.41 6.22
C HIS A 163 8.39 3.11 5.82
N GLU A 164 9.32 3.11 6.78
CA GLU A 164 10.72 2.74 6.56
C GLU A 164 10.82 1.27 6.14
N LEU A 165 10.06 0.39 6.80
CA LEU A 165 9.96 -1.02 6.44
C LEU A 165 9.38 -1.21 5.05
N LEU A 166 8.27 -0.54 4.74
CA LEU A 166 7.63 -0.56 3.42
C LEU A 166 8.63 -0.15 2.33
N ASN A 167 9.36 0.95 2.52
CA ASN A 167 10.39 1.40 1.58
C ASN A 167 11.51 0.35 1.42
N ARG A 168 11.93 -0.28 2.52
CA ARG A 168 12.98 -1.30 2.46
C ARG A 168 12.55 -2.54 1.70
N PHE A 169 11.31 -3.02 1.87
CA PHE A 169 10.76 -4.13 1.08
C PHE A 169 10.58 -3.76 -0.40
N ASN A 170 10.12 -2.54 -0.70
CA ASN A 170 10.03 -2.02 -2.07
C ASN A 170 11.41 -2.01 -2.76
N ASP A 171 12.49 -1.77 -2.03
CA ASP A 171 13.85 -1.76 -2.58
C ASP A 171 14.41 -3.16 -2.88
N ILE A 172 13.81 -4.24 -2.35
CA ILE A 172 14.22 -5.62 -2.68
C ILE A 172 13.71 -5.97 -4.08
N ARG A 173 14.63 -6.20 -5.02
CA ARG A 173 14.33 -6.61 -6.41
C ARG A 173 14.93 -7.96 -6.81
N ASP A 174 15.96 -8.39 -6.08
CA ASP A 174 16.68 -9.63 -6.33
C ASP A 174 16.76 -10.48 -5.07
N PHE A 175 16.79 -11.79 -5.28
CA PHE A 175 16.82 -12.81 -4.25
C PHE A 175 17.99 -13.75 -4.51
N ASN A 176 18.57 -14.26 -3.44
CA ASN A 176 19.77 -15.09 -3.52
C ASN A 176 19.44 -16.51 -4.02
N ASN A 177 18.30 -17.04 -3.61
CA ASN A 177 17.84 -18.40 -3.91
C ASN A 177 16.33 -18.54 -3.59
N LYS A 178 15.78 -19.75 -3.78
CA LYS A 178 14.38 -20.10 -3.45
C LYS A 178 13.99 -19.72 -2.03
N GLU A 179 14.81 -20.11 -1.04
CA GLU A 179 14.51 -19.90 0.37
C GLU A 179 14.44 -18.41 0.73
N ASP A 180 15.37 -17.61 0.21
CA ASP A 180 15.39 -16.17 0.40
C ASP A 180 14.19 -15.49 -0.28
N PHE A 181 13.81 -15.93 -1.48
CA PHE A 181 12.61 -15.47 -2.18
C PHE A 181 11.35 -15.75 -1.35
N GLU A 182 11.09 -17.02 -1.01
CA GLU A 182 9.89 -17.42 -0.28
C GLU A 182 9.80 -16.75 1.10
N LYS A 183 10.93 -16.60 1.80
CA LYS A 183 11.01 -15.93 3.10
C LYS A 183 10.71 -14.44 3.01
N VAL A 184 11.24 -13.72 2.00
CA VAL A 184 10.94 -12.29 1.83
C VAL A 184 9.48 -12.09 1.45
N ILE A 185 8.91 -12.91 0.56
CA ILE A 185 7.48 -12.83 0.23
C ILE A 185 6.63 -13.11 1.47
N THR A 186 6.93 -14.17 2.23
CA THR A 186 6.21 -14.49 3.47
C THR A 186 6.33 -13.37 4.51
N ALA A 187 7.50 -12.75 4.62
CA ALA A 187 7.73 -11.60 5.49
C ALA A 187 6.93 -10.35 5.07
N ILE A 188 6.73 -10.11 3.76
CA ILE A 188 5.85 -9.04 3.27
C ILE A 188 4.39 -9.29 3.70
N PHE A 189 3.91 -10.54 3.59
CA PHE A 189 2.58 -10.89 4.07
C PHE A 189 2.46 -10.72 5.59
N PHE A 190 3.46 -11.16 6.34
CA PHE A 190 3.51 -10.95 7.79
C PHE A 190 3.48 -9.46 8.16
N PHE A 191 4.27 -8.64 7.48
CA PHE A 191 4.32 -7.19 7.64
C PHE A 191 2.97 -6.53 7.32
N GLY A 192 2.39 -6.85 6.17
CA GLY A 192 1.14 -6.27 5.70
C GLY A 192 -0.07 -6.58 6.59
N LYS A 193 -0.01 -7.69 7.35
CA LYS A 193 -1.00 -8.08 8.36
C LYS A 193 -0.86 -7.36 9.72
N GLN A 194 0.27 -6.72 10.01
CA GLN A 194 0.44 -6.07 11.32
C GLN A 194 -0.54 -4.92 11.49
N LYS A 195 -0.98 -4.65 12.72
CA LYS A 195 -1.79 -3.47 13.04
C LYS A 195 -0.93 -2.21 12.94
N SER A 196 -1.40 -1.20 12.20
CA SER A 196 -0.69 0.08 12.14
C SER A 196 -0.91 0.86 13.43
N LYS A 197 0.16 1.45 13.98
CA LYS A 197 0.09 2.40 15.10
C LYS A 197 -0.29 3.82 14.66
N ARG A 198 -0.26 4.09 13.35
CA ARG A 198 -0.50 5.43 12.79
C ARG A 198 -1.96 5.66 12.40
N ASN A 199 -2.74 4.59 12.24
CA ASN A 199 -4.15 4.68 11.91
C ASN A 199 -5.00 4.68 13.18
N TYR A 200 -5.73 5.79 13.41
CA TYR A 200 -6.63 5.95 14.57
C TYR A 200 -7.84 5.00 14.55
N ASN A 201 -8.12 4.37 13.42
CA ASN A 201 -9.13 3.33 13.29
C ASN A 201 -8.43 1.97 13.31
N ASP A 202 -8.62 1.20 14.39
CA ASP A 202 -8.09 -0.16 14.62
C ASP A 202 -8.42 -1.21 13.53
N LEU A 203 -9.17 -0.79 12.50
CA LEU A 203 -9.60 -1.59 11.36
C LEU A 203 -8.52 -1.77 10.28
N TYR A 204 -7.48 -0.93 10.28
CA TYR A 204 -6.49 -0.91 9.20
C TYR A 204 -5.17 -1.57 9.61
N ASN A 205 -4.84 -2.65 8.91
CA ASN A 205 -3.48 -3.21 8.92
C ASN A 205 -2.51 -2.22 8.24
N VAL A 206 -1.21 -2.42 8.44
CA VAL A 206 -0.16 -1.65 7.76
C VAL A 206 -0.31 -1.74 6.24
N GLY A 207 -0.69 -2.92 5.73
CA GLY A 207 -0.87 -3.15 4.30
C GLY A 207 0.44 -3.18 3.52
N TYR A 208 0.32 -3.34 2.21
CA TYR A 208 1.45 -3.34 1.28
C TYR A 208 0.99 -2.89 -0.11
N ASP A 209 1.90 -2.41 -0.95
CA ASP A 209 1.56 -2.04 -2.32
C ASP A 209 1.32 -3.29 -3.17
N ALA A 210 0.07 -3.54 -3.54
CA ALA A 210 -0.33 -4.69 -4.35
C ALA A 210 0.38 -4.75 -5.71
N SER A 211 0.76 -3.61 -6.29
CA SER A 211 1.50 -3.53 -7.55
C SER A 211 2.95 -3.98 -7.36
N ASP A 212 3.62 -3.46 -6.33
CA ASP A 212 5.00 -3.86 -6.04
C ASP A 212 5.11 -5.35 -5.74
N LEU A 213 4.14 -5.90 -4.99
CA LEU A 213 4.10 -7.33 -4.69
C LEU A 213 3.78 -8.16 -5.94
N MET A 214 2.84 -7.72 -6.79
CA MET A 214 2.56 -8.39 -8.06
C MET A 214 3.80 -8.42 -8.97
N ASP A 215 4.54 -7.32 -9.06
CA ASP A 215 5.77 -7.24 -9.84
C ASP A 215 6.86 -8.18 -9.30
N LYS A 216 6.95 -8.33 -7.97
CA LYS A 216 7.87 -9.29 -7.31
C LYS A 216 7.48 -10.75 -7.56
N LEU A 217 6.19 -11.01 -7.76
CA LEU A 217 5.63 -12.35 -7.98
C LEU A 217 5.44 -12.69 -9.46
N SER A 218 5.64 -11.74 -10.36
CA SER A 218 5.47 -11.90 -11.80
C SER A 218 6.39 -12.97 -12.37
N ASP A 219 5.83 -14.05 -12.89
CA ASP A 219 6.50 -15.13 -13.61
C ASP A 219 6.41 -15.00 -15.13
N TYR A 220 6.33 -13.77 -15.65
CA TYR A 220 6.37 -13.52 -17.09
C TYR A 220 7.61 -14.19 -17.71
N ASP A 221 7.41 -14.95 -18.80
CA ASP A 221 8.42 -15.82 -19.43
C ASP A 221 9.20 -16.71 -18.43
N HIS A 222 8.50 -17.20 -17.41
CA HIS A 222 9.04 -18.07 -16.38
C HIS A 222 10.25 -17.47 -15.63
N SER A 223 10.28 -16.15 -15.48
CA SER A 223 11.44 -15.42 -14.91
C SER A 223 11.70 -15.75 -13.44
N ILE A 224 10.67 -16.11 -12.67
CA ILE A 224 10.78 -16.48 -11.25
C ILE A 224 10.96 -17.99 -11.11
N SER A 225 10.12 -18.77 -11.80
CA SER A 225 10.17 -20.23 -11.77
C SER A 225 11.52 -20.76 -12.27
N ARG A 226 12.05 -20.26 -13.40
CA ARG A 226 13.40 -20.64 -13.88
C ARG A 226 14.52 -20.19 -12.96
N LYS A 227 14.41 -19.00 -12.36
CA LYS A 227 15.51 -18.40 -11.58
C LYS A 227 15.64 -19.03 -10.20
N TYR A 228 14.54 -19.38 -9.55
CA TYR A 228 14.55 -19.82 -8.15
C TYR A 228 14.07 -21.26 -7.95
N TYR A 229 13.26 -21.83 -8.84
CA TYR A 229 12.70 -23.18 -8.69
C TYR A 229 13.41 -24.14 -9.66
N ASN A 230 14.58 -24.66 -9.29
CA ASN A 230 15.47 -25.48 -10.15
C ASN A 230 15.02 -26.96 -10.37
N SER A 231 13.73 -27.24 -10.59
CA SER A 231 13.21 -28.62 -10.76
C SER A 231 12.67 -28.88 -12.18
N LYS A 232 12.13 -30.08 -12.46
CA LYS A 232 11.34 -30.31 -13.70
C LYS A 232 9.91 -29.77 -13.58
N THR A 233 9.49 -29.44 -12.36
CA THR A 233 8.15 -29.02 -11.95
C THR A 233 8.15 -27.58 -11.44
N GLN A 234 9.02 -26.73 -12.00
CA GLN A 234 9.34 -25.38 -11.52
C GLN A 234 8.10 -24.52 -11.29
N SER A 235 7.22 -24.49 -12.30
CA SER A 235 5.99 -23.71 -12.28
C SER A 235 5.00 -24.22 -11.24
N GLU A 236 4.90 -25.55 -11.07
CA GLU A 236 3.96 -26.16 -10.10
C GLU A 236 4.41 -25.96 -8.66
N GLU A 237 5.72 -26.03 -8.39
CA GLU A 237 6.24 -25.72 -7.04
C GLU A 237 6.02 -24.26 -6.68
N TYR A 238 6.30 -23.33 -7.60
CA TYR A 238 6.08 -21.90 -7.35
C TYR A 238 4.59 -21.59 -7.14
N LYS A 239 3.74 -22.15 -8.01
CA LYS A 239 2.29 -22.07 -7.87
C LYS A 239 1.80 -22.63 -6.54
N SER A 240 2.34 -23.78 -6.11
CA SER A 240 1.99 -24.40 -4.82
C SER A 240 2.41 -23.54 -3.63
N PHE A 241 3.58 -22.91 -3.69
CA PHE A 241 4.02 -21.96 -2.67
C PHE A 241 3.04 -20.79 -2.55
N LEU A 242 2.70 -20.13 -3.67
CA LEU A 242 1.80 -18.98 -3.65
C LEU A 242 0.38 -19.38 -3.23
N ALA A 243 -0.13 -20.50 -3.73
CA ALA A 243 -1.44 -21.02 -3.33
C ALA A 243 -1.49 -21.32 -1.83
N LYS A 244 -0.45 -21.93 -1.27
CA LYS A 244 -0.35 -22.21 0.16
C LYS A 244 -0.34 -20.91 0.97
N LEU A 245 0.51 -19.95 0.58
CA LEU A 245 0.62 -18.65 1.26
C LEU A 245 -0.73 -17.93 1.38
N LEU A 246 -1.54 -17.96 0.32
CA LEU A 246 -2.86 -17.32 0.30
C LEU A 246 -3.95 -18.15 1.03
N ASN A 247 -3.90 -19.48 0.97
CA ASN A 247 -4.90 -20.35 1.61
C ASN A 247 -4.69 -20.49 3.13
N ASP A 248 -3.44 -20.43 3.59
CA ASP A 248 -3.03 -20.49 5.00
C ASP A 248 -3.13 -19.12 5.69
N ALA A 249 -3.82 -18.15 5.07
CA ALA A 249 -4.12 -16.85 5.66
C ALA A 249 -4.69 -16.99 7.07
N GLU A 250 -4.27 -16.11 7.97
CA GLU A 250 -4.73 -16.08 9.36
C GLU A 250 -5.86 -15.07 9.53
N TYR A 251 -6.78 -15.32 10.45
CA TYR A 251 -7.87 -14.41 10.76
C TYR A 251 -7.30 -13.00 11.11
N PRO A 252 -7.84 -11.90 10.57
CA PRO A 252 -9.13 -11.81 9.86
C PRO A 252 -9.10 -12.07 8.35
N TYR A 253 -7.97 -12.45 7.74
CA TYR A 253 -7.81 -12.68 6.28
C TYR A 253 -7.89 -11.43 5.39
N ALA A 254 -8.05 -10.25 5.99
CA ALA A 254 -8.33 -9.02 5.25
C ALA A 254 -7.19 -8.64 4.30
N PHE A 255 -5.93 -8.84 4.71
CA PHE A 255 -4.78 -8.48 3.89
C PHE A 255 -4.73 -9.31 2.60
N GLU A 256 -4.84 -10.63 2.71
CA GLU A 256 -4.80 -11.55 1.57
C GLU A 256 -5.96 -11.30 0.62
N SER A 257 -7.17 -11.10 1.15
CA SER A 257 -8.37 -10.78 0.36
C SER A 257 -8.20 -9.50 -0.45
N THR A 258 -7.76 -8.41 0.18
CA THR A 258 -7.55 -7.12 -0.50
C THR A 258 -6.45 -7.23 -1.56
N ILE A 259 -5.34 -7.89 -1.28
CA ILE A 259 -4.25 -8.09 -2.24
C ILE A 259 -4.74 -8.89 -3.46
N ILE A 260 -5.47 -9.98 -3.25
CA ILE A 260 -6.04 -10.78 -4.34
C ILE A 260 -7.01 -9.95 -5.19
N SER A 261 -7.88 -9.16 -4.55
CA SER A 261 -8.82 -8.27 -5.27
C SER A 261 -8.09 -7.28 -6.18
N GLU A 262 -7.01 -6.67 -5.69
CA GLU A 262 -6.17 -5.77 -6.48
C GLU A 262 -5.46 -6.47 -7.65
N TRP A 263 -5.13 -7.75 -7.52
CA TRP A 263 -4.56 -8.54 -8.62
C TRP A 263 -5.61 -8.94 -9.66
N LEU A 264 -6.84 -9.23 -9.25
CA LEU A 264 -7.94 -9.56 -10.16
C LEU A 264 -8.31 -8.40 -11.10
N LYS A 265 -8.08 -7.16 -10.68
CA LYS A 265 -8.22 -5.92 -11.47
C LYS A 265 -7.23 -5.80 -12.62
N LYS A 266 -6.11 -6.52 -12.57
CA LYS A 266 -5.02 -6.39 -13.53
C LYS A 266 -5.05 -7.51 -14.58
N PRO A 267 -4.41 -7.31 -15.74
CA PRO A 267 -4.13 -8.41 -16.66
C PRO A 267 -3.31 -9.48 -15.91
N SER A 268 -3.80 -10.72 -15.89
CA SER A 268 -3.29 -11.79 -15.00
C SER A 268 -2.18 -12.64 -15.59
N ASP A 269 -1.75 -12.37 -16.81
CA ASP A 269 -0.90 -13.28 -17.61
C ASP A 269 0.49 -13.51 -17.01
N ASN A 270 0.80 -12.77 -15.95
CA ASN A 270 2.11 -12.74 -15.31
C ASN A 270 2.14 -13.46 -13.95
N LEU A 271 1.01 -13.83 -13.34
CA LEU A 271 1.04 -14.57 -12.06
C LEU A 271 1.02 -16.09 -12.30
N PRO A 272 1.62 -16.90 -11.41
CA PRO A 272 1.56 -18.37 -11.53
C PRO A 272 0.17 -18.95 -11.25
N LEU A 273 -0.71 -18.18 -10.59
CA LEU A 273 -2.11 -18.51 -10.35
C LEU A 273 -3.00 -17.80 -11.37
N SER A 274 -3.94 -18.55 -11.95
CA SER A 274 -4.97 -17.98 -12.84
C SER A 274 -5.97 -17.11 -12.08
N LYS A 275 -6.73 -16.27 -12.81
CA LYS A 275 -7.83 -15.48 -12.20
C LYS A 275 -8.88 -16.36 -11.53
N ASP A 276 -9.19 -17.52 -12.11
CA ASP A 276 -10.18 -18.44 -11.53
C ASP A 276 -9.68 -19.04 -10.21
N GLU A 277 -8.39 -19.35 -10.10
CA GLU A 277 -7.78 -19.81 -8.86
C GLU A 277 -7.74 -18.71 -7.80
N LEU A 278 -7.33 -17.50 -8.18
CA LEU A 278 -7.34 -16.34 -7.29
C LEU A 278 -8.76 -16.02 -6.79
N ASN A 279 -9.74 -16.02 -7.69
CA ASN A 279 -11.15 -15.82 -7.35
C ASN A 279 -11.66 -16.92 -6.40
N SER A 280 -11.28 -18.18 -6.64
CA SER A 280 -11.66 -19.29 -5.76
C SER A 280 -11.08 -19.13 -4.34
N ILE A 281 -9.85 -18.62 -4.24
CA ILE A 281 -9.22 -18.34 -2.94
C ILE A 281 -9.94 -17.20 -2.21
N VAL A 282 -10.18 -16.06 -2.85
CA VAL A 282 -10.83 -14.92 -2.17
C VAL A 282 -12.27 -15.26 -1.73
N VAL A 283 -13.01 -16.02 -2.53
CA VAL A 283 -14.35 -16.51 -2.14
C VAL A 283 -14.27 -17.46 -0.95
N ASN A 284 -13.26 -18.33 -0.87
CA ASN A 284 -13.04 -19.20 0.28
C ASN A 284 -12.70 -18.39 1.55
N LEU A 285 -11.87 -17.35 1.44
CA LEU A 285 -11.58 -16.45 2.57
C LEU A 285 -12.86 -15.74 3.07
N PHE A 286 -13.69 -15.26 2.15
CA PHE A 286 -15.00 -14.68 2.49
C PHE A 286 -15.91 -15.70 3.18
N GLU A 287 -16.00 -16.93 2.66
CA GLU A 287 -16.79 -18.00 3.27
C GLU A 287 -16.30 -18.36 4.68
N LYS A 288 -14.97 -18.43 4.89
CA LYS A 288 -14.37 -18.62 6.22
C LYS A 288 -14.77 -17.51 7.19
N TYR A 289 -14.76 -16.25 6.74
CA TYR A 289 -15.19 -15.12 7.57
C TYR A 289 -16.69 -15.20 7.92
N CYS A 290 -17.55 -15.46 6.93
CA CYS A 290 -19.00 -15.63 7.12
C CYS A 290 -19.36 -16.71 8.13
N LYS A 291 -18.56 -17.79 8.23
CA LYS A 291 -18.78 -18.87 9.21
C LYS A 291 -18.63 -18.38 10.65
N VAL A 292 -17.63 -17.53 10.92
CA VAL A 292 -17.32 -17.04 12.27
C VAL A 292 -18.05 -15.76 12.65
N ALA A 293 -18.36 -14.89 11.68
CA ALA A 293 -19.07 -13.64 11.94
C ALA A 293 -20.51 -13.90 12.42
N GLU A 294 -20.96 -13.17 13.45
CA GLU A 294 -22.31 -13.32 14.00
C GLU A 294 -23.31 -12.32 13.41
N LYS A 295 -22.82 -11.17 12.95
CA LYS A 295 -23.61 -10.03 12.48
C LYS A 295 -22.92 -9.36 11.29
N LEU A 296 -23.68 -8.57 10.54
CA LEU A 296 -23.12 -7.77 9.46
C LEU A 296 -22.16 -6.71 10.03
N ASP A 297 -20.95 -6.64 9.48
CA ASP A 297 -19.90 -5.69 9.86
C ASP A 297 -19.16 -5.16 8.63
N ASP A 298 -18.26 -4.19 8.84
CA ASP A 298 -17.50 -3.58 7.75
C ASP A 298 -16.58 -4.57 7.03
N TYR A 299 -16.09 -5.60 7.74
CA TYR A 299 -15.26 -6.64 7.15
C TYR A 299 -16.06 -7.50 6.17
N LEU A 300 -17.28 -7.92 6.49
CA LEU A 300 -18.14 -8.69 5.57
C LEU A 300 -18.35 -7.95 4.26
N TRP A 301 -18.66 -6.64 4.33
CA TRP A 301 -18.80 -5.81 3.14
C TRP A 301 -17.49 -5.71 2.37
N SER A 302 -16.35 -5.56 3.07
CA SER A 302 -15.03 -5.56 2.43
C SER A 302 -14.76 -6.88 1.70
N PHE A 303 -14.94 -8.03 2.36
CA PHE A 303 -14.72 -9.34 1.75
C PHE A 303 -15.64 -9.62 0.56
N PHE A 304 -16.92 -9.24 0.66
CA PHE A 304 -17.83 -9.37 -0.46
C PHE A 304 -17.35 -8.53 -1.65
N ASN A 305 -16.95 -7.27 -1.42
CA ASN A 305 -16.39 -6.40 -2.44
C ASN A 305 -15.05 -6.90 -3.01
N ASP A 306 -14.23 -7.58 -2.21
CA ASP A 306 -12.98 -8.17 -2.68
C ASP A 306 -13.22 -9.33 -3.67
N CYS A 307 -14.39 -9.98 -3.62
CA CYS A 307 -14.80 -11.06 -4.53
C CYS A 307 -15.25 -10.59 -5.94
N LYS A 308 -15.00 -9.33 -6.30
CA LYS A 308 -15.31 -8.80 -7.63
C LYS A 308 -14.39 -9.41 -8.70
N ILE A 309 -14.99 -9.72 -9.85
CA ILE A 309 -14.32 -10.16 -11.07
C ILE A 309 -14.52 -9.11 -12.15
N TYR A 310 -13.47 -8.88 -12.94
CA TYR A 310 -13.47 -7.93 -14.04
C TYR A 310 -13.60 -8.70 -15.36
N LYS A 311 -14.67 -8.45 -16.10
CA LYS A 311 -14.94 -9.05 -17.42
C LYS A 311 -14.97 -7.96 -18.48
N TYR A 312 -14.58 -8.27 -19.70
CA TYR A 312 -14.73 -7.36 -20.84
C TYR A 312 -16.03 -7.67 -21.57
N ASP A 313 -16.93 -6.69 -21.64
CA ASP A 313 -18.16 -6.74 -22.44
C ASP A 313 -18.19 -5.56 -23.41
N ALA A 314 -18.34 -5.85 -24.71
CA ALA A 314 -18.31 -4.87 -25.79
C ALA A 314 -17.13 -3.86 -25.74
N GLY A 315 -15.96 -4.30 -25.25
CA GLY A 315 -14.77 -3.46 -25.09
C GLY A 315 -14.72 -2.61 -23.82
N ASN A 316 -15.74 -2.68 -22.97
CA ASN A 316 -15.76 -2.06 -21.65
C ASN A 316 -15.47 -3.11 -20.57
N GLU A 317 -14.72 -2.71 -19.54
CA GLU A 317 -14.56 -3.53 -18.35
C GLU A 317 -15.80 -3.40 -17.46
N VAL A 318 -16.37 -4.53 -17.07
CA VAL A 318 -17.57 -4.64 -16.24
C VAL A 318 -17.22 -5.42 -14.98
N GLU A 319 -17.54 -4.83 -13.82
CA GLU A 319 -17.43 -5.49 -12.53
C GLU A 319 -18.61 -6.44 -12.31
N VAL A 320 -18.32 -7.70 -12.02
CA VAL A 320 -19.33 -8.70 -11.68
C VAL A 320 -18.90 -9.51 -10.46
N PHE A 321 -19.85 -9.92 -9.64
CA PHE A 321 -19.59 -10.86 -8.55
C PHE A 321 -19.75 -12.29 -9.05
N SER A 322 -18.90 -13.20 -8.57
CA SER A 322 -19.11 -14.63 -8.80
C SER A 322 -20.42 -15.08 -8.16
N GLU A 323 -21.12 -16.02 -8.80
CA GLU A 323 -22.38 -16.56 -8.23
C GLU A 323 -22.15 -17.18 -6.86
N LYS A 324 -20.99 -17.82 -6.68
CA LYS A 324 -20.62 -18.41 -5.39
C LYS A 324 -20.48 -17.36 -4.28
N ALA A 325 -19.89 -16.20 -4.56
CA ALA A 325 -19.82 -15.11 -3.58
C ALA A 325 -21.22 -14.58 -3.23
N LYS A 326 -22.11 -14.42 -4.22
CA LYS A 326 -23.50 -14.01 -3.99
C LYS A 326 -24.25 -15.03 -3.14
N GLU A 327 -24.13 -16.32 -3.43
CA GLU A 327 -24.71 -17.40 -2.61
C GLU A 327 -24.23 -17.33 -1.15
N VAL A 328 -22.92 -17.27 -0.93
CA VAL A 328 -22.33 -17.18 0.42
C VAL A 328 -22.89 -15.98 1.18
N PHE A 329 -23.02 -14.83 0.52
CA PHE A 329 -23.51 -13.63 1.18
C PHE A 329 -25.02 -13.68 1.45
N ARG A 330 -25.81 -14.18 0.49
CA ARG A 330 -27.25 -14.43 0.67
C ARG A 330 -27.49 -15.35 1.85
N ASP A 331 -26.78 -16.46 1.93
CA ASP A 331 -26.89 -17.43 3.03
C ASP A 331 -26.58 -16.77 4.37
N PHE A 332 -25.51 -15.98 4.44
CA PHE A 332 -25.16 -15.22 5.64
C PHE A 332 -26.31 -14.30 6.08
N ILE A 333 -26.81 -13.46 5.17
CA ILE A 333 -27.87 -12.48 5.44
C ILE A 333 -29.13 -13.18 5.93
N LEU A 334 -29.55 -14.26 5.25
CA LEU A 334 -30.78 -14.99 5.55
C LEU A 334 -30.74 -15.75 6.88
N GLN A 335 -29.56 -16.22 7.28
CA GLN A 335 -29.41 -17.05 8.47
C GLN A 335 -29.04 -16.25 9.71
N LYS A 336 -28.34 -15.12 9.55
CA LYS A 336 -27.70 -14.43 10.68
C LYS A 336 -28.22 -13.02 10.93
N ASP A 337 -28.34 -12.18 9.90
CA ASP A 337 -28.56 -10.74 10.15
C ASP A 337 -29.26 -9.97 9.01
N ILE A 338 -30.47 -10.42 8.65
CA ILE A 338 -31.28 -9.72 7.64
C ILE A 338 -31.69 -8.32 8.12
N ASP A 339 -31.93 -8.15 9.43
CA ASP A 339 -32.35 -6.86 9.99
C ASP A 339 -31.24 -5.80 9.82
N ALA A 340 -29.97 -6.13 10.09
CA ALA A 340 -28.89 -5.18 9.79
C ALA A 340 -28.78 -4.90 8.28
N PHE A 341 -28.89 -5.93 7.43
CA PHE A 341 -28.84 -5.74 5.99
C PHE A 341 -29.93 -4.78 5.48
N LEU A 342 -31.18 -4.97 5.91
CA LEU A 342 -32.30 -4.09 5.55
C LEU A 342 -32.10 -2.64 5.99
N ARG A 343 -31.51 -2.44 7.16
CA ARG A 343 -31.15 -1.11 7.64
C ARG A 343 -30.07 -0.48 6.74
N ASP A 344 -29.04 -1.23 6.38
CA ASP A 344 -27.92 -0.75 5.57
C ASP A 344 -28.32 -0.44 4.11
N LEU A 345 -29.45 -0.99 3.62
CA LEU A 345 -30.03 -0.62 2.32
C LEU A 345 -30.62 0.80 2.30
N ILE A 346 -30.96 1.36 3.45
CA ILE A 346 -31.66 2.65 3.56
C ILE A 346 -30.63 3.79 3.56
N SER A 347 -30.64 4.57 2.48
CA SER A 347 -29.80 5.75 2.33
C SER A 347 -30.50 7.00 2.86
N VAL A 348 -29.81 7.76 3.73
CA VAL A 348 -30.35 8.98 4.34
C VAL A 348 -29.98 10.22 3.52
N ASN A 349 -30.94 11.10 3.27
CA ASN A 349 -30.64 12.40 2.68
C ASN A 349 -29.92 13.29 3.71
N ARG A 350 -28.67 13.66 3.41
CA ARG A 350 -27.86 14.51 4.31
C ARG A 350 -28.34 15.96 4.40
N ARG A 351 -29.14 16.44 3.45
CA ARG A 351 -29.63 17.83 3.38
C ARG A 351 -31.02 18.01 3.96
N GLU A 352 -31.86 16.98 3.89
CA GLU A 352 -33.27 17.06 4.27
C GLU A 352 -33.64 15.93 5.24
N GLU A 353 -34.11 16.31 6.43
CA GLU A 353 -34.47 15.37 7.47
C GLU A 353 -35.73 14.56 7.12
N GLY A 354 -35.73 13.28 7.50
CA GLY A 354 -36.85 12.37 7.26
C GLY A 354 -36.98 11.92 5.81
N LYS A 355 -35.99 12.22 4.96
CA LYS A 355 -35.95 11.80 3.56
C LYS A 355 -34.97 10.66 3.33
N TYR A 356 -35.42 9.61 2.65
CA TYR A 356 -34.70 8.37 2.47
C TYR A 356 -34.86 7.81 1.05
N THR A 357 -33.89 7.02 0.62
CA THR A 357 -33.97 6.19 -0.59
C THR A 357 -33.33 4.82 -0.34
N LEU A 358 -33.32 3.94 -1.33
CA LEU A 358 -32.65 2.64 -1.30
C LEU A 358 -31.36 2.68 -2.13
N ASN A 359 -30.28 2.11 -1.60
CA ASN A 359 -29.06 1.90 -2.39
C ASN A 359 -29.17 0.70 -3.33
N ASP A 360 -28.17 0.53 -4.21
CA ASP A 360 -28.15 -0.46 -5.27
C ASP A 360 -27.57 -1.83 -4.85
N TYR A 361 -27.26 -2.04 -3.57
CA TYR A 361 -26.61 -3.27 -3.11
C TYR A 361 -27.41 -4.53 -3.41
N VAL A 362 -28.75 -4.43 -3.39
CA VAL A 362 -29.64 -5.54 -3.76
C VAL A 362 -29.34 -6.05 -5.18
N LEU A 363 -29.09 -5.15 -6.12
CA LEU A 363 -28.82 -5.51 -7.51
C LEU A 363 -27.51 -6.26 -7.67
N ARG A 364 -26.55 -6.08 -6.74
CA ARG A 364 -25.26 -6.77 -6.77
C ARG A 364 -25.34 -8.20 -6.25
N ILE A 365 -26.35 -8.51 -5.44
CA ILE A 365 -26.46 -9.78 -4.70
C ILE A 365 -27.64 -10.64 -5.23
N TRP A 366 -28.77 -10.02 -5.57
CA TRP A 366 -29.99 -10.68 -6.05
C TRP A 366 -30.29 -10.41 -7.52
N ASP A 367 -29.46 -9.62 -8.21
CA ASP A 367 -29.60 -9.16 -9.60
C ASP A 367 -30.79 -8.23 -9.86
N THR A 368 -31.93 -8.47 -9.21
CA THR A 368 -33.15 -7.66 -9.34
C THR A 368 -33.80 -7.41 -7.99
N TRP A 369 -34.58 -6.34 -7.91
CA TRP A 369 -35.40 -6.06 -6.73
C TRP A 369 -36.51 -7.10 -6.57
N GLU A 370 -37.08 -7.60 -7.65
CA GLU A 370 -38.15 -8.62 -7.63
C GLU A 370 -37.68 -9.90 -6.95
N ASN A 371 -36.47 -10.37 -7.26
CA ASN A 371 -35.88 -11.56 -6.63
C ASN A 371 -35.69 -11.36 -5.12
N PHE A 372 -35.25 -10.16 -4.73
CA PHE A 372 -35.05 -9.82 -3.32
C PHE A 372 -36.36 -9.71 -2.55
N ILE A 373 -37.39 -9.07 -3.12
CA ILE A 373 -38.70 -8.93 -2.48
C ILE A 373 -39.41 -10.27 -2.35
N ALA A 374 -39.34 -11.13 -3.37
CA ALA A 374 -39.86 -12.49 -3.28
C ALA A 374 -39.23 -13.25 -2.11
N MET A 375 -37.91 -13.16 -1.96
CA MET A 375 -37.20 -13.73 -0.82
C MET A 375 -37.68 -13.14 0.52
N LEU A 376 -37.87 -11.82 0.62
CA LEU A 376 -38.30 -11.20 1.88
C LEU A 376 -39.69 -11.67 2.30
N GLU A 377 -40.63 -11.81 1.35
CA GLU A 377 -41.98 -12.30 1.64
C GLU A 377 -41.95 -13.77 2.10
N GLU A 378 -41.12 -14.62 1.50
CA GLU A 378 -40.92 -16.02 1.95
C GLU A 378 -40.36 -16.10 3.38
N ASN A 379 -39.57 -15.10 3.80
CA ASN A 379 -38.94 -15.06 5.11
C ASN A 379 -39.69 -14.18 6.13
N ARG A 380 -40.81 -13.57 5.76
CA ARG A 380 -41.56 -12.61 6.57
C ARG A 380 -42.00 -13.13 7.93
N ASN A 381 -42.27 -14.43 8.03
CA ASN A 381 -42.77 -15.07 9.25
C ASN A 381 -41.65 -15.68 10.12
N LYS A 382 -40.38 -15.52 9.76
CA LYS A 382 -39.24 -16.11 10.50
C LYS A 382 -38.78 -15.30 11.72
N GLY A 383 -39.56 -14.31 12.15
CA GLY A 383 -39.29 -13.52 13.37
C GLY A 383 -38.36 -12.32 13.20
N TRP A 384 -37.97 -12.00 11.96
CA TRP A 384 -37.20 -10.81 11.62
C TRP A 384 -38.02 -9.53 11.83
N LYS A 385 -37.43 -8.53 12.49
CA LYS A 385 -38.18 -7.37 12.99
C LYS A 385 -38.45 -6.34 11.90
N TYR A 386 -37.53 -6.20 10.94
CA TYR A 386 -37.54 -5.06 10.02
C TYR A 386 -38.25 -5.35 8.70
N ILE A 387 -38.47 -6.61 8.33
CA ILE A 387 -39.11 -6.99 7.06
C ILE A 387 -40.44 -6.24 6.83
N PRO A 388 -41.41 -6.22 7.77
CA PRO A 388 -42.71 -5.61 7.50
C PRO A 388 -42.64 -4.11 7.19
N GLU A 389 -41.82 -3.36 7.94
CA GLU A 389 -41.66 -1.92 7.73
C GLU A 389 -40.81 -1.62 6.49
N PHE A 390 -39.78 -2.43 6.23
CA PHE A 390 -38.97 -2.30 5.03
C PHE A 390 -39.79 -2.50 3.75
N LEU A 391 -40.68 -3.50 3.71
CA LEU A 391 -41.57 -3.74 2.55
C LEU A 391 -42.50 -2.55 2.29
N GLN A 392 -43.02 -1.91 3.34
CA GLN A 392 -43.82 -0.69 3.19
C GLN A 392 -43.01 0.46 2.62
N PHE A 393 -41.77 0.64 3.10
CA PHE A 393 -40.87 1.66 2.59
C PHE A 393 -40.51 1.40 1.12
N TYR A 394 -40.14 0.16 0.78
CA TYR A 394 -39.82 -0.27 -0.59
C TYR A 394 -40.96 0.06 -1.57
N GLN A 395 -42.21 -0.25 -1.22
CA GLN A 395 -43.36 0.03 -2.09
C GLN A 395 -43.49 1.52 -2.43
N GLN A 396 -43.25 2.40 -1.45
CA GLN A 396 -43.30 3.85 -1.67
C GLN A 396 -42.13 4.35 -2.52
N VAL A 397 -40.92 3.84 -2.29
CA VAL A 397 -39.75 4.18 -3.11
C VAL A 397 -39.95 3.70 -4.55
N ALA A 398 -40.45 2.48 -4.74
CA ALA A 398 -40.69 1.90 -6.06
C ALA A 398 -41.76 2.69 -6.85
N SER A 399 -42.83 3.19 -6.20
CA SER A 399 -43.85 4.00 -6.86
C SER A 399 -43.35 5.39 -7.30
N GLU A 400 -42.35 5.94 -6.60
CA GLU A 400 -41.76 7.26 -6.87
C GLU A 400 -40.48 7.16 -7.74
N GLY A 401 -39.99 5.93 -7.98
CA GLY A 401 -38.72 5.63 -8.64
C GLY A 401 -37.52 5.64 -7.69
N PHE A 402 -36.70 4.59 -7.76
CA PHE A 402 -35.55 4.33 -6.85
C PHE A 402 -34.50 5.47 -6.74
N GLY A 403 -34.50 6.43 -7.67
CA GLY A 403 -33.59 7.59 -7.61
C GLY A 403 -34.05 8.75 -6.71
N ASN A 404 -35.31 8.73 -6.26
CA ASN A 404 -35.90 9.84 -5.53
C ASN A 404 -35.90 9.61 -4.02
N TYR A 405 -35.52 10.65 -3.27
CA TYR A 405 -35.63 10.63 -1.82
C TYR A 405 -37.07 10.96 -1.40
N ILE A 406 -37.70 10.03 -0.67
CA ILE A 406 -39.08 10.16 -0.20
C ILE A 406 -39.12 10.44 1.30
N LYS A 407 -40.18 11.10 1.77
CA LYS A 407 -40.43 11.24 3.20
C LYS A 407 -40.98 9.92 3.75
N PHE A 408 -40.33 9.37 4.78
CA PHE A 408 -40.81 8.17 5.46
C PHE A 408 -40.58 8.29 6.97
N ASN A 409 -41.43 7.67 7.78
CA ASN A 409 -41.30 7.69 9.23
C ASN A 409 -41.09 6.27 9.76
N PHE A 410 -39.82 5.89 9.96
CA PHE A 410 -39.46 4.59 10.51
C PHE A 410 -39.80 4.52 12.00
N LYS A 411 -40.57 3.51 12.38
CA LYS A 411 -41.01 3.21 13.76
C LYS A 411 -40.21 2.07 14.37
N THR A 412 -39.72 1.14 13.54
CA THR A 412 -39.07 -0.10 13.98
C THR A 412 -37.59 -0.11 13.59
N ILE A 413 -37.28 0.27 12.35
CA ILE A 413 -35.91 0.31 11.84
C ILE A 413 -35.19 1.54 12.42
N PRO A 414 -34.10 1.37 13.20
CA PRO A 414 -33.39 2.49 13.79
C PRO A 414 -32.46 3.13 12.76
N ILE A 415 -32.91 4.24 12.17
CA ILE A 415 -32.09 5.03 11.25
C ILE A 415 -31.37 6.13 12.04
N LYS A 416 -30.05 6.00 12.21
CA LYS A 416 -29.21 7.02 12.86
C LYS A 416 -28.73 8.04 11.82
N ARG A 417 -28.65 9.32 12.19
CA ARG A 417 -27.85 10.30 11.44
C ARG A 417 -26.39 9.88 11.51
N GLU A 418 -25.72 9.76 10.36
CA GLU A 418 -24.25 9.89 10.35
C GLU A 418 -23.93 11.31 10.81
N ALA A 419 -23.10 11.44 11.85
CA ALA A 419 -22.57 12.75 12.24
C ALA A 419 -21.78 13.31 11.06
N ILE A 420 -22.09 14.55 10.68
CA ILE A 420 -21.28 15.31 9.72
C ILE A 420 -19.94 15.55 10.43
N PHE A 421 -18.90 14.84 10.01
CA PHE A 421 -17.51 15.12 10.38
C PHE A 421 -16.89 16.09 9.38
#